data_AF-A0A2C9JQ73-F1
#
_entry.id   AF-A0A2C9JQ73-F1
#
_cell.length_a   1.000
_cell.length_b   1.000
_cell.length_c   1.000
_cell.angle_alpha   90.00
_cell.angle_beta   90.00
_cell.angle_gamma   90.00
#
_symmetry.space_group_name_H-M   'P 1'
#
loop_
_entity.id
_entity.type
_entity.pdbx_description
1 polymer ?
#
loop_
_entity_poly.entity_id
_entity_poly.type
_entity_poly.pdbx_seq_one_letter_code
_entity_poly.pdbx_strand_id
1 'polypeptide(L)'
;MMNEILKSRSSSLDNYKEFTFSDSSKKDEHQVTIKILELPGADYGTYIWPCAPILAQYVWQNKDLVRTQSILEIGAGTGLPGIVAAKCGANVILSDSNTKPLSLDLCRKSAELNGLKNVTVCGITWGEVTPTLTQLPPIDLILASDCFYHSKALKGL
;
A
#
# COMPACT_ATOMS: atom_id res chain seq x y z
N MET A 1 -15.58 19.92 -1.10
CA MET A 1 -14.33 20.23 -0.38
C MET A 1 -13.38 19.02 -0.48
N MET A 2 -12.96 18.67 -1.70
CA MET A 2 -12.20 17.44 -1.98
C MET A 2 -11.02 17.68 -2.96
N ASN A 3 -10.76 18.94 -3.32
CA ASN A 3 -9.87 19.30 -4.43
C ASN A 3 -8.47 19.79 -4.02
N GLU A 4 -8.12 19.80 -2.73
CA GLU A 4 -6.79 20.28 -2.29
C GLU A 4 -5.84 19.19 -1.78
N ILE A 5 -6.28 17.93 -1.69
CA ILE A 5 -5.61 16.91 -0.86
C ILE A 5 -4.57 16.07 -1.63
N LEU A 6 -4.57 16.05 -2.97
CA LEU A 6 -3.66 15.23 -3.77
C LEU A 6 -2.71 16.10 -4.61
N LYS A 7 -1.63 16.60 -4.00
CA LYS A 7 -0.50 17.16 -4.77
C LYS A 7 0.49 16.04 -5.08
N SER A 8 0.32 15.40 -6.24
CA SER A 8 1.33 14.46 -6.76
C SER A 8 2.35 15.20 -7.61
N ARG A 9 3.64 15.05 -7.30
CA ARG A 9 4.76 15.55 -8.12
C ARG A 9 5.56 14.35 -8.63
N SER A 10 5.87 14.35 -9.93
CA SER A 10 6.75 13.36 -10.57
C SER A 10 8.16 13.95 -10.70
N SER A 11 9.18 13.25 -10.22
CA SER A 11 10.59 13.57 -10.48
C SER A 11 11.02 12.92 -11.80
N SER A 12 11.65 13.67 -12.69
CA SER A 12 12.12 13.16 -13.99
C SER A 12 13.40 12.31 -13.92
N LEU A 13 14.02 12.20 -12.73
CA LEU A 13 15.24 11.41 -12.52
C LEU A 13 14.97 10.07 -11.80
N ASP A 14 13.80 9.93 -11.16
CA ASP A 14 13.39 8.73 -10.43
C ASP A 14 11.89 8.49 -10.67
N ASN A 15 11.50 7.31 -11.20
CA ASN A 15 10.10 6.97 -11.52
C ASN A 15 9.22 6.75 -10.28
N TYR A 16 9.08 7.77 -9.42
CA TYR A 16 8.13 7.77 -8.29
C TYR A 16 7.14 8.93 -8.35
N LYS A 17 5.97 8.70 -7.73
CA LYS A 17 5.00 9.72 -7.35
C LYS A 17 5.09 9.99 -5.86
N GLU A 18 4.97 11.26 -5.49
CA GLU A 18 4.88 11.67 -4.08
C GLU A 18 3.43 11.91 -3.65
N PHE A 19 3.08 11.48 -2.44
CA PHE A 19 1.79 11.73 -1.80
C PHE A 19 2.04 12.33 -0.43
N THR A 20 1.47 13.49 -0.14
CA THR A 20 1.59 14.13 1.18
C THR A 20 0.25 14.11 1.89
N PHE A 21 0.23 13.54 3.08
CA PHE A 21 -0.94 13.47 3.95
C PHE A 21 -0.69 14.34 5.17
N SER A 22 -1.62 15.24 5.49
CA SER A 22 -1.53 16.17 6.62
C SER A 22 -2.83 16.21 7.42
N ASP A 23 -2.72 16.51 8.71
CA ASP A 23 -3.88 16.75 9.57
C ASP A 23 -4.42 18.17 9.33
N SER A 24 -5.70 18.29 8.97
CA SER A 24 -6.33 19.59 8.68
C SER A 24 -6.81 20.35 9.92
N SER A 25 -6.82 19.70 11.09
CA SER A 25 -7.58 20.15 12.26
C SER A 25 -6.75 20.64 13.46
N LYS A 26 -5.41 20.62 13.40
CA LYS A 26 -4.56 21.08 14.49
C LYS A 26 -3.45 22.01 13.98
N LYS A 27 -3.08 23.00 14.79
CA LYS A 27 -1.92 23.89 14.59
C LYS A 27 -0.56 23.15 14.60
N ASP A 28 -0.56 21.84 14.85
CA ASP A 28 0.61 20.98 14.77
C ASP A 28 0.75 20.41 13.36
N GLU A 29 1.85 20.75 12.69
CA GLU A 29 2.24 20.37 11.32
C GLU A 29 2.58 18.87 11.15
N HIS A 30 1.79 17.96 11.70
CA HIS A 30 2.00 16.53 11.44
C HIS A 30 1.58 16.21 10.01
N GLN A 31 2.58 16.04 9.15
CA GLN A 31 2.44 15.56 7.79
C GLN A 31 3.40 14.39 7.54
N VAL A 32 3.02 13.52 6.61
CA VAL A 32 3.91 12.50 6.06
C VAL A 32 3.90 12.58 4.54
N THR A 33 5.08 12.51 3.94
CA THR A 33 5.24 12.38 2.49
C THR A 33 5.70 10.96 2.17
N ILE A 34 4.97 10.31 1.28
CA ILE A 34 5.23 8.96 0.80
C ILE A 34 5.64 9.00 -0.66
N LYS A 35 6.74 8.32 -0.99
CA LYS A 35 7.24 8.16 -2.37
C LYS A 35 6.93 6.76 -2.86
N ILE A 36 6.16 6.64 -3.94
CA ILE A 36 5.77 5.34 -4.50
C ILE A 36 6.31 5.21 -5.90
N LEU A 37 7.10 4.16 -6.13
CA LEU A 37 7.55 3.82 -7.47
C LEU A 37 6.38 3.29 -8.29
N GLU A 38 6.27 3.74 -9.53
CA GLU A 38 5.32 3.20 -10.49
C GLU A 38 6.00 2.96 -11.83
N LEU A 39 5.48 1.97 -12.55
CA LEU A 39 5.86 1.73 -13.95
C LEU A 39 4.58 1.51 -14.75
N PRO A 40 3.86 2.58 -15.11
CA PRO A 40 2.61 2.47 -15.85
C PRO A 40 2.81 1.73 -17.17
N GLY A 41 1.91 0.79 -17.49
CA GLY A 41 1.95 0.02 -18.74
C GLY A 41 2.74 -1.30 -18.70
N ALA A 42 3.46 -1.60 -17.61
CA ALA A 42 4.13 -2.89 -17.45
C ALA A 42 3.21 -4.00 -16.94
N ASP A 43 2.45 -3.75 -15.86
CA ASP A 43 1.39 -4.62 -15.34
C ASP A 43 0.35 -3.79 -14.57
N TYR A 44 -0.83 -4.34 -14.29
CA TYR A 44 -1.82 -3.69 -13.43
C TYR A 44 -1.30 -3.43 -12.01
N GLY A 45 -0.42 -4.29 -11.48
CA GLY A 45 0.15 -4.13 -10.14
C GLY A 45 1.29 -3.13 -10.05
N THR A 46 1.70 -2.50 -11.16
CA THR A 46 2.77 -1.47 -11.18
C THR A 46 2.22 -0.05 -11.34
N TYR A 47 0.90 0.09 -11.38
CA TYR A 47 0.19 1.37 -11.49
C TYR A 47 -0.47 1.71 -10.14
N ILE A 48 -0.42 3.00 -9.77
CA ILE A 48 -1.10 3.48 -8.56
C ILE A 48 -2.57 3.76 -8.92
N TRP A 49 -3.46 2.86 -8.52
CA TRP A 49 -4.89 2.98 -8.80
C TRP A 49 -5.59 4.05 -7.96
N PRO A 50 -6.70 4.64 -8.45
CA PRO A 50 -7.36 5.76 -7.77
C PRO A 50 -7.85 5.49 -6.34
N CYS A 51 -8.24 4.26 -5.96
CA CYS A 51 -8.66 4.01 -4.58
C CYS A 51 -7.48 3.88 -3.61
N ALA A 52 -6.26 3.59 -4.09
CA ALA A 52 -5.07 3.50 -3.24
C ALA A 52 -4.79 4.80 -2.45
N PRO A 53 -4.68 6.00 -3.06
CA PRO A 53 -4.47 7.24 -2.31
C PRO A 53 -5.67 7.61 -1.41
N ILE A 54 -6.90 7.19 -1.76
CA ILE A 54 -8.09 7.42 -0.95
C ILE A 54 -8.06 6.56 0.33
N LEU A 55 -7.76 5.26 0.20
CA LEU A 55 -7.59 4.37 1.34
C LEU A 55 -6.40 4.81 2.21
N ALA A 56 -5.30 5.22 1.59
CA ALA A 56 -4.14 5.75 2.30
C ALA A 56 -4.48 7.02 3.12
N GLN A 57 -5.28 7.93 2.55
CA GLN A 57 -5.78 9.10 3.27
C GLN A 57 -6.67 8.71 4.45
N TYR A 58 -7.52 7.70 4.30
CA TYR A 58 -8.36 7.18 5.38
C TYR A 58 -7.50 6.57 6.50
N VAL A 59 -6.48 5.77 6.16
CA VAL A 59 -5.52 5.21 7.12
C VAL A 59 -4.82 6.33 7.89
N TRP A 60 -4.34 7.37 7.20
CA TRP A 60 -3.69 8.52 7.84
C TRP A 60 -4.61 9.27 8.82
N GLN A 61 -5.86 9.51 8.42
CA GLN A 61 -6.86 10.17 9.28
C GLN A 61 -7.23 9.33 10.51
N ASN A 62 -7.17 8.01 10.37
CA ASN A 62 -7.46 7.05 11.43
C ASN A 62 -6.17 6.39 11.94
N LYS A 63 -5.04 7.11 11.95
CA LYS A 63 -3.72 6.57 12.31
C LYS A 63 -3.68 5.88 13.68
N ASP A 64 -4.52 6.29 14.62
CA ASP A 64 -4.60 5.67 15.94
C ASP A 64 -5.29 4.29 15.91
N LEU A 65 -6.16 4.02 14.93
CA LEU A 65 -6.77 2.70 14.72
C LEU A 65 -5.73 1.67 14.25
N VAL A 66 -4.78 2.11 13.40
CA VAL A 66 -3.78 1.22 12.79
C VAL A 66 -2.49 1.12 13.59
N ARG A 67 -2.21 2.08 14.48
CA ARG A 67 -0.98 2.10 15.29
C ARG A 67 -0.87 0.79 16.08
N THR A 68 0.32 0.19 16.06
CA THR A 68 0.64 -1.11 16.70
C THR A 68 -0.11 -2.34 16.17
N GLN A 69 -1.05 -2.20 15.24
CA GLN A 69 -1.78 -3.33 14.66
C GLN A 69 -0.90 -4.13 13.70
N SER A 70 -1.16 -5.44 13.61
CA SER A 70 -0.62 -6.32 12.58
C SER A 70 -1.52 -6.26 11.35
N ILE A 71 -1.00 -5.75 10.23
CA ILE A 71 -1.79 -5.45 9.04
C ILE A 71 -1.28 -6.27 7.85
N LEU A 72 -2.21 -6.90 7.15
CA LEU A 72 -1.97 -7.50 5.84
C LEU A 72 -2.64 -6.64 4.77
N GLU A 73 -1.88 -6.13 3.81
CA GLU A 73 -2.44 -5.60 2.57
C GLU A 73 -2.45 -6.69 1.50
N ILE A 74 -3.63 -7.02 0.98
CA ILE A 74 -3.82 -7.98 -0.11
C ILE A 74 -4.00 -7.23 -1.44
N GLY A 75 -3.38 -7.74 -2.50
CA GLY A 75 -3.38 -7.04 -3.81
C GLY A 75 -2.75 -5.65 -3.71
N ALA A 76 -1.64 -5.54 -2.97
CA ALA A 76 -1.02 -4.27 -2.61
C ALA A 76 -0.54 -3.47 -3.84
N GLY A 77 -0.22 -4.13 -4.96
CA GLY A 77 0.35 -3.50 -6.13
C GLY A 77 1.61 -2.71 -5.78
N THR A 78 1.50 -1.38 -5.76
CA THR A 78 2.59 -0.47 -5.39
C THR A 78 2.71 -0.23 -3.87
N GLY A 79 1.72 -0.63 -3.07
CA GLY A 79 1.75 -0.69 -1.60
C GLY A 79 1.45 0.61 -0.86
N LEU A 80 0.85 1.61 -1.50
CA LEU A 80 0.67 2.95 -0.90
C LEU A 80 -0.11 2.91 0.46
N PRO A 81 -1.29 2.27 0.57
CA PRO A 81 -2.03 2.22 1.84
C PRO A 81 -1.25 1.58 2.98
N GLY A 82 -0.64 0.41 2.75
CA GLY A 82 0.16 -0.28 3.76
C GLY A 82 1.44 0.45 4.12
N ILE A 83 2.09 1.14 3.17
CA ILE A 83 3.25 2.00 3.46
C ILE A 83 2.84 3.18 4.37
N VAL A 84 1.67 3.79 4.15
CA VAL A 84 1.13 4.80 5.08
C VAL A 84 0.85 4.19 6.45
N ALA A 85 0.23 3.01 6.52
CA ALA A 85 -0.02 2.33 7.79
C ALA A 85 1.27 2.05 8.57
N ALA A 86 2.32 1.59 7.88
CA ALA A 86 3.64 1.37 8.46
C ALA A 86 4.25 2.68 9.00
N LYS A 87 4.09 3.79 8.28
CA LYS A 87 4.49 5.13 8.75
C LYS A 87 3.70 5.61 9.97
N CYS A 88 2.46 5.15 10.13
CA CYS A 88 1.65 5.38 11.33
C CYS A 88 2.03 4.47 12.52
N GLY A 89 2.99 3.53 12.33
CA GLY A 89 3.48 2.64 13.37
C GLY A 89 2.77 1.28 13.43
N ALA A 90 2.14 0.84 12.34
CA ALA A 90 1.62 -0.52 12.19
C ALA A 90 2.74 -1.51 11.82
N ASN A 91 2.54 -2.80 12.13
CA ASN A 91 3.38 -3.91 11.67
C ASN A 91 2.78 -4.46 10.36
N VAL A 92 3.37 -4.11 9.21
CA VAL A 92 2.74 -4.32 7.91
C VAL A 92 3.40 -5.45 7.11
N ILE A 93 2.56 -6.32 6.55
CA ILE A 93 2.87 -7.26 5.50
C ILE A 93 2.16 -6.80 4.23
N LEU A 94 2.91 -6.52 3.17
CA LEU A 94 2.39 -6.21 1.85
C LEU A 94 2.39 -7.48 1.00
N SER A 95 1.27 -7.76 0.33
CA SER A 95 1.15 -8.95 -0.50
C SER A 95 0.47 -8.67 -1.83
N ASP A 96 0.96 -9.34 -2.87
CA ASP A 96 0.33 -9.39 -4.19
C ASP A 96 0.50 -10.81 -4.76
N SER A 97 -0.04 -11.09 -5.94
CA SER A 97 0.06 -12.40 -6.57
C SER A 97 1.51 -12.87 -6.70
N ASN A 98 1.77 -14.14 -6.34
CA ASN A 98 3.11 -14.73 -6.47
C ASN A 98 3.59 -14.78 -7.93
N THR A 99 2.67 -14.69 -8.89
CA THR A 99 2.97 -14.61 -10.33
C THR A 99 3.40 -13.22 -10.80
N LYS A 100 3.45 -12.22 -9.91
CA LYS A 100 3.79 -10.82 -10.22
C LYS A 100 5.06 -10.34 -9.50
N PRO A 101 6.24 -10.92 -9.81
CA PRO A 101 7.49 -10.56 -9.14
C PRO A 101 7.84 -9.07 -9.29
N LEU A 102 7.53 -8.47 -10.45
CA LEU A 102 7.79 -7.05 -10.68
C LEU A 102 6.99 -6.14 -9.72
N SER A 103 5.72 -6.45 -9.46
CA SER A 103 4.89 -5.70 -8.51
C SER A 103 5.44 -5.83 -7.10
N LEU A 104 5.78 -7.05 -6.67
CA LEU A 104 6.39 -7.31 -5.36
C LEU A 104 7.72 -6.55 -5.20
N ASP A 105 8.56 -6.51 -6.22
CA ASP A 105 9.84 -5.80 -6.18
C ASP A 105 9.68 -4.28 -6.15
N LEU A 106 8.74 -3.72 -6.91
CA LEU A 106 8.42 -2.28 -6.87
C LEU A 106 7.82 -1.88 -5.52
N CYS A 107 6.94 -2.71 -4.97
CA CYS A 107 6.36 -2.52 -3.64
C CYS A 107 7.46 -2.49 -2.56
N ARG A 108 8.39 -3.45 -2.59
CA ARG A 108 9.53 -3.51 -1.66
C ARG A 108 10.43 -2.28 -1.77
N LYS A 109 10.81 -1.89 -3.00
CA LYS A 109 11.62 -0.70 -3.24
C LYS A 109 10.90 0.58 -2.81
N SER A 110 9.58 0.64 -2.96
CA SER A 110 8.78 1.77 -2.47
C SER A 110 8.81 1.85 -0.94
N ALA A 111 8.67 0.73 -0.23
CA ALA A 111 8.82 0.71 1.23
C ALA A 111 10.21 1.17 1.67
N GLU A 112 11.27 0.66 1.03
CA GLU A 112 12.66 1.04 1.29
C GLU A 112 12.93 2.54 1.00
N LEU A 113 12.38 3.08 -0.08
CA LEU A 113 12.47 4.49 -0.45
C LEU A 113 11.84 5.40 0.61
N ASN A 114 10.87 4.89 1.37
CA ASN A 114 10.28 5.56 2.51
C ASN A 114 10.98 5.22 3.84
N GLY A 115 12.15 4.57 3.83
CA GLY A 115 12.90 4.24 5.04
C GLY A 115 12.27 3.13 5.90
N LEU A 116 11.36 2.33 5.32
CA LEU A 116 10.71 1.21 6.00
C LEU A 116 11.48 -0.08 5.71
N LYS A 117 12.40 -0.46 6.59
CA LYS A 117 13.24 -1.67 6.43
C LYS A 117 12.60 -2.96 6.95
N ASN A 118 11.57 -2.84 7.78
CA ASN A 118 10.94 -3.97 8.49
C ASN A 118 9.58 -4.37 7.90
N VAL A 119 9.21 -3.83 6.74
CA VAL A 119 7.97 -4.21 6.05
C VAL A 119 8.24 -5.48 5.24
N THR A 120 7.46 -6.52 5.51
CA THR A 120 7.56 -7.77 4.75
C THR A 120 6.77 -7.64 3.45
N VAL A 121 7.36 -8.05 2.33
CA VAL A 121 6.68 -8.11 1.03
C VAL A 121 6.73 -9.55 0.50
N CYS A 122 5.56 -10.15 0.29
CA CYS A 122 5.44 -11.57 -0.05
C CYS A 122 4.36 -11.87 -1.12
N GLY A 123 4.48 -13.04 -1.75
CA GLY A 123 3.51 -13.51 -2.74
C GLY A 123 2.32 -14.24 -2.10
N ILE A 124 1.12 -13.70 -2.25
CA ILE A 124 -0.15 -14.35 -1.89
C ILE A 124 -1.11 -14.21 -3.07
N THR A 125 -1.33 -15.32 -3.77
CA THR A 125 -2.29 -15.39 -4.88
C THR A 125 -3.69 -15.68 -4.35
N TRP A 126 -4.68 -14.92 -4.80
CA TRP A 126 -6.08 -15.14 -4.45
C TRP A 126 -6.53 -16.55 -4.86
N GLY A 127 -7.23 -17.24 -3.95
CA GLY A 127 -7.74 -18.59 -4.18
C GLY A 127 -6.70 -19.71 -4.04
N GLU A 128 -5.44 -19.38 -3.72
CA GLU A 128 -4.39 -20.37 -3.50
C GLU A 128 -4.02 -20.45 -2.01
N VAL A 129 -4.02 -21.66 -1.45
CA VAL A 129 -3.48 -21.91 -0.11
C VAL A 129 -2.00 -22.27 -0.24
N THR A 130 -1.12 -21.31 0.03
CA THR A 130 0.34 -21.48 -0.06
C THR A 130 0.96 -21.59 1.33
N PRO A 131 2.17 -22.17 1.46
CA PRO A 131 2.91 -22.15 2.72
C PRO A 131 3.08 -20.74 3.29
N THR A 132 3.35 -19.75 2.44
CA THR A 132 3.44 -18.33 2.81
C THR A 132 2.17 -17.83 3.50
N LEU A 133 0.99 -18.16 2.97
CA LEU A 133 -0.29 -17.79 3.59
C LEU A 133 -0.47 -18.49 4.95
N THR A 134 -0.19 -19.79 5.03
CA THR A 134 -0.38 -20.59 6.25
C THR A 134 0.59 -20.24 7.39
N GLN A 135 1.70 -19.56 7.07
CA GLN A 135 2.75 -19.17 8.02
C GLN A 135 2.66 -17.69 8.41
N LEU A 136 1.65 -16.95 7.93
CA LEU A 136 1.46 -15.57 8.36
C LEU A 136 1.24 -15.51 9.89
N PRO A 137 1.77 -14.47 10.56
CA PRO A 137 1.42 -14.20 11.94
C PRO A 137 -0.08 -13.82 12.03
N PRO A 138 -0.66 -13.80 13.25
CA PRO A 138 -2.00 -13.25 13.45
C PRO A 138 -2.13 -11.84 12.87
N ILE A 139 -3.23 -11.60 12.15
CA ILE A 139 -3.52 -10.33 11.49
C ILE A 139 -4.74 -9.69 12.15
N ASP A 140 -4.61 -8.42 12.53
CA ASP A 140 -5.67 -7.65 13.18
C ASP A 140 -6.56 -6.92 12.16
N LEU A 141 -5.95 -6.46 11.04
CA LEU A 141 -6.64 -5.71 9.98
C LEU A 141 -6.15 -6.12 8.59
N ILE A 142 -7.08 -6.21 7.64
CA ILE A 142 -6.78 -6.41 6.22
C ILE A 142 -7.09 -5.14 5.45
N LEU A 143 -6.13 -4.69 4.62
CA LEU A 143 -6.32 -3.61 3.66
C LEU A 143 -6.45 -4.19 2.25
N ALA A 144 -7.34 -3.61 1.45
CA ALA A 144 -7.52 -3.96 0.05
C ALA A 144 -8.04 -2.74 -0.72
N SER A 145 -7.27 -2.22 -1.68
CA SER A 145 -7.70 -1.15 -2.58
C SER A 145 -7.75 -1.67 -4.01
N ASP A 146 -8.86 -1.43 -4.72
CA ASP A 146 -9.05 -1.81 -6.13
C ASP A 146 -8.81 -3.31 -6.44
N CYS A 147 -9.10 -4.22 -5.51
CA CYS A 147 -8.88 -5.67 -5.70
C CYS A 147 -9.97 -6.36 -6.55
N PHE A 148 -11.17 -5.80 -6.64
CA PHE A 148 -12.34 -6.44 -7.29
C PHE A 148 -12.54 -5.98 -8.74
N TYR A 149 -11.51 -6.08 -9.57
CA TYR A 149 -11.53 -5.62 -10.97
C TYR A 149 -11.60 -6.75 -12.01
N HIS A 150 -11.39 -8.01 -11.61
CA HIS A 150 -11.49 -9.17 -12.49
C HIS A 150 -12.49 -10.20 -11.95
N SER A 151 -13.49 -10.55 -12.76
CA SER A 151 -14.55 -11.51 -12.39
C SER A 151 -14.02 -12.91 -12.03
N LYS A 152 -12.83 -13.28 -12.53
CA LYS A 152 -12.17 -14.54 -12.16
C LYS A 152 -11.61 -14.54 -10.73
N ALA A 153 -11.21 -13.38 -10.20
CA ALA A 153 -10.72 -13.25 -8.82
C ALA A 153 -11.82 -13.54 -7.79
N LEU A 154 -13.09 -13.42 -8.18
CA LEU A 154 -14.26 -13.71 -7.35
C LEU A 154 -14.66 -15.19 -7.34
N LYS A 155 -14.11 -16.03 -8.22
CA LYS A 155 -14.56 -17.44 -8.36
C LYS A 155 -14.06 -18.37 -7.24
N GLY A 156 -13.21 -17.88 -6.34
CA GLY A 156 -12.68 -18.62 -5.19
C GLY A 156 -13.04 -17.99 -3.84
N LEU A 157 -13.98 -17.04 -3.82
CA LEU A 157 -14.63 -16.51 -2.61
C LEU A 157 -15.94 -17.25 -2.35
#